data_AF-A0A926XIB9-F1
#
_entry.id   AF-A0A926XIB9-F1
#
_cell.length_a   1.000
_cell.length_b   1.000
_cell.length_c   1.000
_cell.angle_alpha   90.00
_cell.angle_beta   90.00
_cell.angle_gamma   90.00
#
_symmetry.space_group_name_H-M   'P 1'
#
loop_
_entity.id
_entity.type
_entity.pdbx_description
1 polymer ?
#
loop_
_entity_poly.entity_id
_entity_poly.type
_entity_poly.pdbx_seq_one_letter_code
_entity_poly.pdbx_strand_id
1 'polypeptide(L)'
;MVLKSAIAYAAIIPLLATPAPPSVWKKAPMYRDQLIAELKLCIEPLLPGYLAIFDLADTKRRNLYLGHEEVDKDILEFDTLLKAHLGKAFKRIGGDRWVAFVTENQLNVFDRLILAYQKEVPISAGWECRAIAPNSTLVHIEEKTDVLISRAVRCGYLNIQDINDVAARVNDLLEKIWRLPVNSATSLEQELTFNEPKWKCIIGNLPSTAYCPFCKGTRFEWIEGTDDTAYGICMDCSAEVDFIYGRI
;
A
#
# COMPACT_ATOMS: atom_id res chain seq x y z
N MET A 1 -13.95 67.20 9.87
CA MET A 1 -14.60 66.01 9.29
C MET A 1 -13.58 65.38 8.37
N VAL A 2 -13.39 64.04 8.42
CA VAL A 2 -12.54 63.23 7.52
C VAL A 2 -11.02 63.34 7.81
N LEU A 3 -10.19 62.31 8.02
CA LEU A 3 -10.29 60.85 8.24
C LEU A 3 -9.02 60.46 9.02
N LYS A 4 -9.15 59.68 10.10
CA LYS A 4 -8.03 59.03 10.79
C LYS A 4 -7.57 57.84 9.95
N SER A 5 -6.32 57.80 9.51
CA SER A 5 -5.68 56.59 8.97
C SER A 5 -4.74 56.02 10.02
N ALA A 6 -5.20 54.96 10.69
CA ALA A 6 -4.37 54.12 11.54
C ALA A 6 -3.54 53.19 10.64
N ILE A 7 -2.22 53.29 10.74
CA ILE A 7 -1.30 52.32 10.13
C ILE A 7 -1.16 51.17 11.12
N ALA A 8 -1.81 50.05 10.82
CA ALA A 8 -1.62 48.81 11.57
C ALA A 8 -0.29 48.16 11.15
N TYR A 9 0.67 48.14 12.06
CA TYR A 9 1.85 47.28 11.94
C TYR A 9 1.42 45.84 12.21
N ALA A 10 1.20 45.06 11.14
CA ALA A 10 1.12 43.61 11.25
C ALA A 10 2.54 43.07 11.45
N ALA A 11 2.84 42.66 12.68
CA ALA A 11 4.05 41.90 12.99
C ALA A 11 4.01 40.56 12.24
N ILE A 12 4.95 40.36 11.33
CA ILE A 12 5.20 39.06 10.70
C ILE A 12 5.80 38.17 11.79
N ILE A 13 4.97 37.31 12.39
CA ILE A 13 5.43 36.22 13.24
C ILE A 13 6.00 35.16 12.29
N PRO A 14 7.29 34.78 12.40
CA PRO A 14 7.78 33.64 11.66
C PRO A 14 7.07 32.40 12.20
N LEU A 15 6.29 31.73 11.35
CA LEU A 15 5.82 30.37 11.63
C LEU A 15 7.05 29.51 11.86
N LEU A 16 7.29 29.15 13.12
CA LEU A 16 8.23 28.10 13.48
C LEU A 16 7.76 26.82 12.79
N ALA A 17 8.53 26.39 11.79
CA ALA A 17 8.35 25.09 11.16
C ALA A 17 8.44 24.02 12.26
N THR A 18 7.31 23.40 12.60
CA THR A 18 7.30 22.20 13.41
C THR A 18 8.08 21.13 12.65
N PRO A 19 9.10 20.48 13.26
CA PRO A 19 9.78 19.38 12.60
C PRO A 19 8.76 18.29 12.28
N ALA A 20 8.70 17.88 11.02
CA ALA A 20 7.93 16.71 10.62
C ALA A 20 8.33 15.52 11.51
N PRO A 21 7.37 14.70 11.97
CA PRO A 21 7.71 13.52 12.76
C PRO A 21 8.70 12.66 11.96
N PRO A 22 9.78 12.16 12.60
CA PRO A 22 10.78 11.39 11.89
C PRO A 22 10.12 10.17 11.25
N SER A 23 10.37 9.98 9.96
CA SER A 23 9.87 8.83 9.22
C SER A 23 10.37 7.53 9.88
N VAL A 24 9.44 6.80 10.48
CA VAL A 24 9.65 5.61 11.32
C VAL A 24 10.32 4.45 10.56
N TRP A 25 10.43 4.55 9.23
CA TRP A 25 10.74 3.44 8.35
C TRP A 25 12.23 3.08 8.20
N LYS A 26 13.17 3.88 8.74
CA LYS A 26 14.63 3.62 8.62
C LYS A 26 15.25 2.75 9.73
N LYS A 27 14.46 2.22 10.68
CA LYS A 27 14.92 1.31 11.77
C LYS A 27 14.33 -0.11 11.73
N ALA A 28 13.98 -0.60 10.53
CA ALA A 28 13.17 -1.80 10.33
C ALA A 28 13.72 -3.14 10.90
N PRO A 29 15.04 -3.48 10.85
CA PRO A 29 15.49 -4.82 11.27
C PRO A 29 15.38 -5.05 12.78
N MET A 30 15.78 -4.06 13.57
CA MET A 30 15.88 -4.18 15.04
C MET A 30 14.51 -4.28 15.70
N TYR A 31 13.48 -3.67 15.11
CA TYR A 31 12.12 -3.73 15.63
C TYR A 31 11.44 -5.08 15.34
N ARG A 32 11.71 -5.68 14.17
CA ARG A 32 11.13 -6.96 13.79
C ARG A 32 11.56 -8.10 14.72
N ASP A 33 12.85 -8.20 15.00
CA ASP A 33 13.38 -9.32 15.79
C ASP A 33 12.88 -9.25 17.25
N GLN A 34 12.71 -8.05 17.80
CA GLN A 34 12.05 -7.83 19.08
C GLN A 34 10.60 -8.32 19.05
N LEU A 35 9.83 -7.98 18.03
CA LEU A 35 8.44 -8.44 17.90
C LEU A 35 8.35 -9.96 17.78
N ILE A 36 9.26 -10.59 17.03
CA ILE A 36 9.32 -12.06 16.93
C ILE A 36 9.65 -12.67 18.30
N ALA A 37 10.56 -12.08 19.07
CA ALA A 37 10.85 -12.53 20.43
C ALA A 37 9.63 -12.40 21.36
N GLU A 38 8.87 -11.31 21.27
CA GLU A 38 7.62 -11.15 22.02
C GLU A 38 6.55 -12.16 21.59
N LEU A 39 6.47 -12.47 20.29
CA LEU A 39 5.57 -13.50 19.79
C LEU A 39 5.94 -14.87 20.38
N LYS A 40 7.24 -15.21 20.43
CA LYS A 40 7.72 -16.48 21.00
C LYS A 40 7.17 -16.70 22.41
N LEU A 41 7.28 -15.69 23.29
CA LEU A 41 6.75 -15.76 24.66
C LEU A 41 5.24 -16.03 24.72
N CYS A 42 4.48 -15.57 23.73
CA CYS A 42 3.03 -15.76 23.67
C CYS A 42 2.64 -17.16 23.18
N ILE A 43 3.43 -17.76 22.28
CA ILE A 43 3.06 -18.97 21.56
C ILE A 43 3.73 -20.24 22.09
N GLU A 44 4.82 -20.12 22.86
CA GLU A 44 5.53 -21.26 23.45
C GLU A 44 4.59 -22.24 24.21
N PRO A 45 3.62 -21.78 25.03
CA PRO A 45 2.69 -22.68 25.71
C PRO A 45 1.63 -23.31 24.79
N LEU A 46 1.53 -22.85 23.54
CA LEU A 46 0.53 -23.28 22.56
C LEU A 46 1.12 -24.24 21.51
N LEU A 47 2.42 -24.50 21.57
CA LEU A 47 3.07 -25.43 20.65
C LEU A 47 2.61 -26.88 20.90
N PRO A 48 2.54 -27.72 19.85
CA PRO A 48 2.83 -27.42 18.44
C PRO A 48 1.67 -26.75 17.69
N GLY A 49 1.97 -26.12 16.54
CA GLY A 49 0.93 -25.48 15.73
C GLY A 49 1.43 -24.95 14.39
N TYR A 50 0.78 -23.91 13.88
CA TYR A 50 1.05 -23.32 12.58
C TYR A 50 1.39 -21.84 12.70
N LEU A 51 2.52 -21.46 12.13
CA LEU A 51 2.97 -20.09 12.00
C LEU A 51 2.58 -19.58 10.61
N ALA A 52 1.87 -18.47 10.56
CA ALA A 52 1.46 -17.82 9.33
C ALA A 52 2.03 -16.41 9.20
N ILE A 53 2.17 -15.98 7.96
CA ILE A 53 2.40 -14.60 7.61
C ILE A 53 1.22 -14.09 6.78
N PHE A 54 0.80 -12.86 7.06
CA PHE A 54 -0.20 -12.13 6.30
C PHE A 54 0.46 -10.90 5.68
N ASP A 55 0.24 -10.66 4.39
CA ASP A 55 0.73 -9.51 3.62
C ASP A 55 -0.46 -8.88 2.87
N LEU A 56 -0.79 -7.62 3.17
CA LEU A 56 -1.84 -6.92 2.41
C LEU A 56 -1.33 -6.69 0.99
N ALA A 57 -2.08 -7.16 0.01
CA ALA A 57 -1.62 -7.14 -1.37
C ALA A 57 -1.78 -5.74 -2.00
N ASP A 58 -0.74 -5.32 -2.71
CA ASP A 58 -0.73 -4.13 -3.58
C ASP A 58 -1.04 -2.80 -2.85
N THR A 59 -0.63 -2.69 -1.59
CA THR A 59 -0.79 -1.49 -0.73
C THR A 59 -0.25 -0.22 -1.37
N LYS A 60 0.85 -0.30 -2.12
CA LYS A 60 1.42 0.84 -2.86
C LYS A 60 0.44 1.41 -3.89
N ARG A 61 -0.20 0.56 -4.71
CA ARG A 61 -1.22 1.04 -5.66
C ARG A 61 -2.50 1.46 -4.96
N ARG A 62 -2.90 0.79 -3.88
CA ARG A 62 -4.01 1.29 -3.06
C ARG A 62 -3.74 2.68 -2.52
N ASN A 63 -2.53 2.98 -2.04
CA ASN A 63 -2.12 4.33 -1.63
C ASN A 63 -2.24 5.34 -2.77
N LEU A 64 -1.81 4.99 -3.99
CA LEU A 64 -1.94 5.82 -5.18
C LEU A 64 -3.40 6.22 -5.47
N TYR A 65 -4.34 5.27 -5.40
CA TYR A 65 -5.74 5.51 -5.77
C TYR A 65 -6.62 6.00 -4.62
N LEU A 66 -6.32 5.64 -3.38
CA LEU A 66 -7.18 5.93 -2.22
C LEU A 66 -6.58 6.96 -1.26
N GLY A 67 -5.28 7.21 -1.34
CA GLY A 67 -4.54 7.98 -0.36
C GLY A 67 -4.11 7.15 0.84
N HIS A 68 -3.09 7.64 1.54
CA HIS A 68 -2.48 6.95 2.69
C HIS A 68 -3.46 6.75 3.86
N GLU A 69 -4.36 7.71 4.10
CA GLU A 69 -5.33 7.62 5.20
C GLU A 69 -6.27 6.41 5.06
N GLU A 70 -6.68 6.06 3.83
CA GLU A 70 -7.54 4.90 3.59
C GLU A 70 -6.77 3.58 3.75
N VAL A 71 -5.50 3.53 3.36
CA VAL A 71 -4.66 2.35 3.57
C VAL A 71 -4.30 2.18 5.05
N ASP A 72 -4.10 3.26 5.80
CA ASP A 72 -3.91 3.19 7.25
C ASP A 72 -5.17 2.63 7.95
N LYS A 73 -6.37 2.98 7.47
CA LYS A 73 -7.64 2.36 7.92
C LYS A 73 -7.68 0.87 7.59
N ASP A 74 -7.30 0.48 6.37
CA ASP A 74 -7.23 -0.94 5.96
C ASP A 74 -6.32 -1.75 6.89
N ILE A 75 -5.14 -1.20 7.20
CA ILE A 75 -4.15 -1.79 8.12
C ILE A 75 -4.72 -1.94 9.53
N LEU A 76 -5.38 -0.90 10.06
CA LEU A 76 -5.97 -0.92 11.39
C LEU A 76 -7.14 -1.91 11.48
N GLU A 77 -7.95 -1.98 10.43
CA GLU A 77 -9.04 -2.94 10.30
C GLU A 77 -8.52 -4.37 10.35
N PHE A 78 -7.46 -4.67 9.60
CA PHE A 78 -6.84 -5.99 9.61
C PHE A 78 -6.19 -6.34 10.96
N ASP A 79 -5.52 -5.38 11.61
CA ASP A 79 -4.97 -5.55 12.96
C ASP A 79 -6.08 -5.87 13.98
N THR A 80 -7.23 -5.20 13.86
CA THR A 80 -8.41 -5.43 14.70
C THR A 80 -8.99 -6.83 14.46
N LEU A 81 -9.08 -7.27 13.20
CA LEU A 81 -9.52 -8.63 12.85
C LEU A 81 -8.61 -9.69 13.47
N LEU A 82 -7.28 -9.53 13.34
CA LEU A 82 -6.31 -10.44 13.94
C LEU A 82 -6.45 -10.48 15.47
N LYS A 83 -6.53 -9.32 16.12
CA LYS A 83 -6.70 -9.22 17.57
C LYS A 83 -7.97 -9.90 18.08
N ALA A 84 -9.08 -9.77 17.35
CA ALA A 84 -10.35 -10.39 17.71
C ALA A 84 -10.30 -11.92 17.66
N HIS A 85 -9.54 -12.51 16.73
CA HIS A 85 -9.49 -13.96 16.53
C HIS A 85 -8.32 -14.64 17.24
N LEU A 86 -7.18 -13.95 17.39
CA LEU A 86 -5.92 -14.54 17.85
C LEU A 86 -5.44 -13.97 19.19
N GLY A 87 -6.09 -12.93 19.71
CA GLY A 87 -5.72 -12.29 20.97
C GLY A 87 -4.30 -11.73 20.94
N LYS A 88 -3.35 -12.43 21.57
CA LYS A 88 -1.93 -12.04 21.63
C LYS A 88 -1.03 -12.85 20.70
N ALA A 89 -1.54 -13.88 20.03
CA ALA A 89 -0.77 -14.80 19.19
C ALA A 89 -0.47 -14.22 17.79
N PHE A 90 -0.20 -12.92 17.70
CA PHE A 90 0.18 -12.25 16.46
C PHE A 90 1.02 -11.00 16.72
N LYS A 91 1.81 -10.58 15.73
CA LYS A 91 2.61 -9.36 15.74
C LYS A 91 2.68 -8.73 14.35
N ARG A 92 2.51 -7.42 14.27
CA ARG A 92 2.73 -6.64 13.05
C ARG A 92 4.22 -6.39 12.84
N ILE A 93 4.83 -7.14 11.93
CA ILE A 93 6.28 -7.11 11.69
C ILE A 93 6.71 -6.15 10.57
N GLY A 94 5.75 -5.50 9.90
CA GLY A 94 6.00 -4.54 8.83
C GLY A 94 4.84 -3.56 8.64
N GLY A 95 4.97 -2.67 7.65
CA GLY A 95 3.91 -1.70 7.32
C GLY A 95 2.60 -2.39 6.95
N ASP A 96 2.67 -3.48 6.21
CA ASP A 96 1.54 -4.23 5.68
C ASP A 96 1.68 -5.74 5.93
N ARG A 97 2.45 -6.12 6.96
CA ARG A 97 2.76 -7.52 7.26
C ARG A 97 2.60 -7.89 8.74
N TRP A 98 2.03 -9.06 8.97
CA TRP A 98 1.84 -9.65 10.29
C TRP A 98 2.31 -11.10 10.31
N VAL A 99 2.86 -11.53 11.44
CA VAL A 99 3.06 -12.95 11.77
C VAL A 99 2.02 -13.34 12.79
N ALA A 100 1.42 -14.51 12.62
CA ALA A 100 0.39 -15.02 13.51
C ALA A 100 0.59 -16.52 13.77
N PHE A 101 0.06 -17.01 14.87
CA PHE A 101 0.13 -18.42 15.24
C PHE A 101 -1.25 -18.96 15.60
N VAL A 102 -1.53 -20.19 15.19
CA VAL A 102 -2.74 -20.94 15.54
C VAL A 102 -2.38 -22.39 15.84
N THR A 103 -3.15 -23.03 16.72
CA THR A 103 -3.11 -24.49 16.90
C THR A 103 -3.83 -25.18 15.72
N GLU A 104 -3.62 -26.49 15.56
CA GLU A 104 -4.20 -27.26 14.45
C GLU A 104 -5.73 -27.15 14.36
N ASN A 105 -6.43 -27.19 15.50
CA ASN A 105 -7.88 -27.02 15.56
C ASN A 105 -8.38 -25.61 15.20
N GLN A 106 -7.48 -24.64 15.04
CA GLN A 106 -7.77 -23.24 14.72
C GLN A 106 -7.30 -22.84 13.31
N LEU A 107 -6.79 -23.77 12.49
CA LEU A 107 -6.21 -23.45 11.19
C LEU A 107 -7.21 -22.73 10.26
N ASN A 108 -8.50 -23.05 10.37
CA ASN A 108 -9.57 -22.41 9.62
C ASN A 108 -9.76 -20.91 9.93
N VAL A 109 -9.12 -20.38 10.97
CA VAL A 109 -9.13 -18.94 11.28
C VAL A 109 -8.47 -18.14 10.16
N PHE A 110 -7.49 -18.70 9.45
CA PHE A 110 -6.82 -18.00 8.35
C PHE A 110 -7.80 -17.66 7.22
N ASP A 111 -8.59 -18.62 6.77
CA ASP A 111 -9.59 -18.39 5.72
C ASP A 111 -10.66 -17.40 6.17
N ARG A 112 -11.07 -17.45 7.45
CA ARG A 112 -12.02 -16.50 8.02
C ARG A 112 -11.47 -15.07 8.02
N LEU A 113 -10.22 -14.88 8.42
CA LEU A 113 -9.55 -13.58 8.44
C LEU A 113 -9.43 -13.02 7.02
N ILE A 114 -9.03 -13.86 6.07
CA ILE A 114 -8.92 -13.51 4.65
C ILE A 114 -10.28 -13.07 4.10
N LEU A 115 -11.32 -13.87 4.32
CA LEU A 115 -12.66 -13.58 3.84
C LEU A 115 -13.25 -12.32 4.49
N ALA A 116 -13.02 -12.12 5.79
CA ALA A 116 -13.53 -10.96 6.52
C ALA A 116 -12.90 -9.63 6.07
N TYR A 117 -11.66 -9.66 5.58
CA TYR A 117 -10.97 -8.46 5.10
C TYR A 117 -11.27 -8.12 3.64
N GLN A 118 -11.68 -9.12 2.84
CA GLN A 118 -12.01 -8.92 1.43
C GLN A 118 -13.12 -7.88 1.27
N LYS A 119 -12.84 -6.88 0.43
CA LYS A 119 -13.78 -5.82 0.12
C LYS A 119 -13.43 -5.21 -1.21
N GLU A 120 -14.47 -4.86 -1.97
CA GLU A 120 -14.34 -4.11 -3.20
C GLU A 120 -15.06 -2.78 -3.03
N VAL A 121 -14.44 -1.71 -3.51
CA VAL A 121 -15.06 -0.38 -3.51
C VAL A 121 -14.96 0.23 -4.90
N PRO A 122 -16.02 0.85 -5.42
CA PRO A 122 -15.97 1.55 -6.68
C PRO A 122 -15.18 2.84 -6.54
N ILE A 123 -14.36 3.16 -7.55
CA ILE A 123 -13.64 4.41 -7.67
C ILE A 123 -13.68 4.91 -9.12
N SER A 124 -13.59 6.23 -9.28
CA SER A 124 -13.24 6.86 -10.54
C SER A 124 -11.71 6.93 -10.63
N ALA A 125 -11.12 6.25 -11.61
CA ALA A 125 -9.67 6.18 -11.76
C ALA A 125 -9.24 6.54 -13.18
N GLY A 126 -8.11 7.22 -13.29
CA GLY A 126 -7.63 7.71 -14.57
C GLY A 126 -6.41 8.61 -14.47
N TRP A 127 -6.35 9.57 -15.36
CA TRP A 127 -5.29 10.58 -15.39
C TRP A 127 -5.83 11.96 -15.78
N GLU A 128 -5.22 13.00 -15.23
CA GLU A 128 -5.36 14.38 -15.72
C GLU A 128 -4.05 14.86 -16.33
N CYS A 129 -4.15 15.78 -17.29
CA CYS A 129 -3.00 16.41 -17.94
C CYS A 129 -3.20 17.91 -18.08
N ARG A 130 -2.25 18.68 -17.54
CA ARG A 130 -2.11 20.11 -17.82
C ARG A 130 -0.96 20.29 -18.78
N ALA A 131 -1.20 20.93 -19.91
CA ALA A 131 -0.18 21.17 -20.91
C ALA A 131 -0.08 22.63 -21.29
N ILE A 132 1.14 23.11 -21.49
CA ILE A 132 1.44 24.47 -21.94
C ILE A 132 2.20 24.37 -23.26
N ALA A 133 1.61 24.89 -24.33
CA ALA A 133 2.27 24.98 -25.62
C ALA A 133 3.34 26.09 -25.61
N PRO A 134 4.32 26.07 -26.54
CA PRO A 134 5.35 27.11 -26.64
C PRO A 134 4.82 28.54 -26.82
N ASN A 135 3.59 28.68 -27.34
CA ASN A 135 2.90 29.97 -27.46
C ASN A 135 2.13 30.38 -26.18
N SER A 136 2.40 29.71 -25.06
CA SER A 136 1.75 29.90 -23.75
C SER A 136 0.25 29.55 -23.71
N THR A 137 -0.28 28.83 -24.70
CA THR A 137 -1.64 28.28 -24.62
C THR A 137 -1.66 27.15 -23.60
N LEU A 138 -2.58 27.21 -22.64
CA LEU A 138 -2.78 26.17 -21.64
C LEU A 138 -4.00 25.32 -21.99
N VAL A 139 -3.85 24.00 -21.93
CA VAL A 139 -4.94 23.03 -22.08
C VAL A 139 -4.94 22.08 -20.88
N HIS A 140 -6.13 21.79 -20.38
CA HIS A 140 -6.36 20.79 -19.34
C HIS A 140 -7.32 19.72 -19.87
N ILE A 141 -6.93 18.45 -19.74
CA ILE A 141 -7.80 17.31 -20.07
C ILE A 141 -7.76 16.29 -18.94
N GLU A 142 -8.82 15.50 -18.85
CA GLU A 142 -8.97 14.40 -17.92
C GLU A 142 -9.59 13.21 -18.66
N GLU A 143 -9.06 12.01 -18.40
CA GLU A 143 -9.70 10.75 -18.77
C GLU A 143 -9.84 9.87 -17.54
N LYS A 144 -11.08 9.43 -17.27
CA LYS A 144 -11.42 8.57 -16.13
C LYS A 144 -12.38 7.46 -16.51
N THR A 145 -12.28 6.34 -15.80
CA THR A 145 -13.17 5.19 -15.90
C THR A 145 -13.57 4.72 -14.51
N ASP A 146 -14.83 4.34 -14.34
CA ASP A 146 -15.29 3.67 -13.13
C ASP A 146 -14.73 2.24 -13.08
N VAL A 147 -13.96 1.96 -12.03
CA VAL A 147 -13.35 0.65 -11.78
C VAL A 147 -13.62 0.23 -10.34
N LEU A 148 -13.38 -1.04 -10.03
CA LEU A 148 -13.38 -1.51 -8.65
C LEU A 148 -11.95 -1.58 -8.16
N ILE A 149 -11.72 -1.19 -6.91
CA ILE A 149 -10.46 -1.47 -6.21
C ILE A 149 -10.71 -2.47 -5.07
N SER A 150 -10.00 -3.58 -5.13
CA SER A 150 -10.16 -4.72 -4.23
C SER A 150 -9.10 -4.72 -3.13
N ARG A 151 -9.52 -5.13 -1.93
CA ARG A 151 -8.66 -5.50 -0.81
C ARG A 151 -8.37 -6.99 -0.89
N ALA A 152 -7.11 -7.36 -0.76
CA ALA A 152 -6.72 -8.75 -0.75
C ALA A 152 -5.53 -9.00 0.18
N VAL A 153 -5.38 -10.23 0.65
CA VAL A 153 -4.30 -10.66 1.56
C VAL A 153 -3.61 -11.89 1.00
N ARG A 154 -2.29 -11.92 1.06
CA ARG A 154 -1.53 -13.17 0.88
C ARG A 154 -1.35 -13.81 2.24
N CYS A 155 -1.58 -15.12 2.33
CA CYS A 155 -1.35 -15.87 3.56
C CYS A 155 -0.54 -17.13 3.25
N GLY A 156 0.67 -17.17 3.80
CA GLY A 156 1.52 -18.37 3.79
C GLY A 156 1.62 -18.92 5.19
N TYR A 157 1.64 -20.24 5.35
CA TYR A 157 1.82 -20.86 6.66
C TYR A 157 2.67 -22.13 6.63
N LEU A 158 3.33 -22.40 7.75
CA LEU A 158 4.18 -23.56 8.00
C LEU A 158 3.87 -24.13 9.39
N ASN A 159 4.03 -25.43 9.55
CA ASN A 159 3.98 -26.08 10.84
C ASN A 159 5.24 -25.75 11.66
N ILE A 160 5.07 -25.63 12.97
CA ILE A 160 6.15 -25.43 13.92
C ILE A 160 5.95 -26.29 15.16
N GLN A 161 7.03 -26.98 15.53
CA GLN A 161 7.09 -27.90 16.66
C GLN A 161 7.92 -27.33 17.80
N ASP A 162 8.99 -26.60 17.49
CA ASP A 162 9.93 -26.03 18.46
C ASP A 162 9.92 -24.48 18.40
N ILE A 163 9.93 -23.85 19.57
CA ILE A 163 9.99 -22.40 19.72
C ILE A 163 11.27 -21.78 19.15
N ASN A 164 12.36 -22.55 19.09
CA ASN A 164 13.63 -22.11 18.56
C ASN A 164 13.55 -21.84 17.04
N ASP A 165 12.70 -22.57 16.32
CA ASP A 165 12.55 -22.49 14.88
C ASP A 165 11.77 -21.25 14.40
N VAL A 166 11.03 -20.57 15.29
CA VAL A 166 10.08 -19.50 14.87
C VAL A 166 10.76 -18.45 14.02
N ALA A 167 11.95 -17.97 14.41
CA ALA A 167 12.63 -16.91 13.69
C ALA A 167 13.04 -17.35 12.27
N ALA A 168 13.55 -18.57 12.14
CA ALA A 168 13.89 -19.15 10.83
C ALA A 168 12.63 -19.30 9.96
N ARG A 169 11.56 -19.86 10.52
CA ARG A 169 10.28 -20.04 9.81
C ARG A 169 9.64 -18.72 9.38
N VAL A 170 9.72 -17.65 10.18
CA VAL A 170 9.28 -16.30 9.78
C VAL A 170 10.06 -15.81 8.55
N ASN A 171 11.38 -16.03 8.50
CA ASN A 171 12.18 -15.63 7.35
C ASN A 171 11.82 -16.44 6.09
N ASP A 172 11.66 -17.76 6.21
CA ASP A 172 11.21 -18.61 5.10
C ASP A 172 9.88 -18.12 4.51
N LEU A 173 8.95 -17.76 5.40
CA LEU A 173 7.64 -17.20 5.06
C LEU A 173 7.76 -15.86 4.33
N LEU A 174 8.59 -14.95 4.84
CA LEU A 174 8.83 -13.62 4.25
C LEU A 174 9.43 -13.68 2.85
N GLU A 175 10.33 -14.64 2.60
CA GLU A 175 10.99 -14.79 1.29
C GLU A 175 10.01 -15.27 0.20
N LYS A 176 8.97 -16.01 0.58
CA LYS A 176 8.05 -16.68 -0.34
C LYS A 176 6.72 -15.95 -0.49
N ILE A 177 6.27 -15.16 0.51
CA ILE A 177 4.90 -14.63 0.55
C ILE A 177 4.50 -13.83 -0.69
N TRP A 178 5.40 -13.05 -1.28
CA TRP A 178 5.07 -12.21 -2.44
C TRP A 178 4.66 -13.00 -3.69
N ARG A 179 4.98 -14.30 -3.74
CA ARG A 179 4.60 -15.22 -4.84
C ARG A 179 3.27 -15.91 -4.61
N LEU A 180 2.73 -15.86 -3.39
CA LEU A 180 1.51 -16.59 -3.05
C LEU A 180 0.28 -15.98 -3.73
N PRO A 181 -0.74 -16.82 -4.02
CA PRO A 181 -2.03 -16.32 -4.42
C PRO A 181 -2.57 -15.39 -3.34
N VAL A 182 -3.30 -14.37 -3.78
CA VAL A 182 -4.08 -13.56 -2.85
C VAL A 182 -5.37 -14.30 -2.50
N ASN A 183 -5.95 -13.97 -1.36
CA ASN A 183 -7.25 -14.45 -0.92
C ASN A 183 -7.36 -15.98 -0.72
N SER A 184 -6.24 -16.65 -0.49
CA SER A 184 -6.17 -18.06 -0.10
C SER A 184 -5.05 -18.28 0.91
N ALA A 185 -5.33 -19.03 1.98
CA ALA A 185 -4.27 -19.55 2.83
C ALA A 185 -3.49 -20.64 2.08
N THR A 186 -2.17 -20.57 2.11
CA THR A 186 -1.29 -21.48 1.36
C THR A 186 -0.28 -22.13 2.28
N SER A 187 -0.30 -23.46 2.38
CA SER A 187 0.75 -24.20 3.07
C SER A 187 2.04 -24.12 2.28
N LEU A 188 3.14 -23.78 2.94
CA LEU A 188 4.49 -23.76 2.35
C LEU A 188 5.28 -25.05 2.64
N GLU A 189 4.63 -26.09 3.17
CA GLU A 189 5.25 -27.40 3.42
C GLU A 189 5.64 -28.12 2.12
N GLN A 190 5.01 -27.74 1.01
CA GLN A 190 5.25 -28.30 -0.30
C GLN A 190 5.90 -27.25 -1.22
N GLU A 191 6.62 -27.74 -2.23
CA GLU A 191 7.18 -26.86 -3.26
C GLU A 191 6.04 -26.27 -4.10
N LEU A 192 6.04 -24.95 -4.26
CA LEU A 192 4.99 -24.22 -4.95
C LEU A 192 5.50 -23.73 -6.30
N THR A 193 4.75 -24.03 -7.35
CA THR A 193 4.96 -23.48 -8.69
C THR A 193 3.92 -22.40 -8.95
N PHE A 194 4.39 -21.19 -9.25
CA PHE A 194 3.53 -20.04 -9.54
C PHE A 194 3.78 -19.56 -10.97
N ASN A 195 2.79 -19.75 -11.84
CA ASN A 195 2.84 -19.29 -13.23
C ASN A 195 1.84 -18.15 -13.51
N GLU A 196 1.25 -17.56 -12.46
CA GLU A 196 0.25 -16.52 -12.62
C GLU A 196 0.87 -15.12 -12.69
N PRO A 197 0.27 -14.19 -13.45
CA PRO A 197 0.69 -12.81 -13.44
C PRO A 197 0.54 -12.22 -12.03
N LYS A 198 1.39 -11.24 -11.70
CA LYS A 198 1.29 -10.50 -10.43
C LYS A 198 -0.11 -9.90 -10.30
N TRP A 199 -0.79 -10.27 -9.21
CA TRP A 199 -2.11 -9.72 -8.87
C TRP A 199 -2.09 -8.19 -8.78
N LYS A 200 -3.20 -7.56 -9.17
CA LYS A 200 -3.40 -6.10 -9.16
C LYS A 200 -4.69 -5.78 -8.41
N CYS A 201 -4.70 -4.72 -7.61
CA CYS A 201 -5.88 -4.32 -6.84
C CYS A 201 -7.00 -3.70 -7.67
N ILE A 202 -6.72 -3.20 -8.88
CA ILE A 202 -7.73 -2.63 -9.77
C ILE A 202 -8.37 -3.75 -10.60
N ILE A 203 -9.70 -3.82 -10.55
CA ILE A 203 -10.55 -4.70 -11.34
C ILE A 203 -11.31 -3.82 -12.33
N GLY A 204 -10.98 -3.98 -13.61
CA GLY A 204 -11.52 -3.18 -14.70
C GLY A 204 -10.42 -2.68 -15.64
N ASN A 205 -10.84 -1.99 -16.69
CA ASN A 205 -9.92 -1.37 -17.65
C ASN A 205 -9.71 0.09 -17.27
N LEU A 206 -8.47 0.46 -16.95
CA LEU A 206 -8.09 1.86 -16.82
C LEU A 206 -8.12 2.54 -18.20
N PRO A 207 -8.26 3.88 -18.25
CA PRO A 207 -8.15 4.65 -19.49
C PRO A 207 -6.90 4.31 -20.30
N SER A 208 -6.94 4.62 -21.59
CA SER A 208 -5.79 4.49 -22.48
C SER A 208 -4.57 5.26 -21.96
N THR A 209 -3.39 4.88 -22.46
CA THR A 209 -2.12 5.57 -22.18
C THR A 209 -2.27 7.08 -22.30
N ALA A 210 -1.78 7.80 -21.30
CA ALA A 210 -1.81 9.25 -21.28
C ALA A 210 -1.11 9.86 -22.50
N TYR A 211 -1.64 10.98 -22.99
CA TYR A 211 -1.18 11.61 -24.23
C TYR A 211 -1.16 13.14 -24.13
N CYS A 212 -0.38 13.78 -25.00
CA CYS A 212 -0.32 15.23 -25.08
C CYS A 212 -1.64 15.79 -25.63
N PRO A 213 -2.31 16.74 -24.95
CA PRO A 213 -3.61 17.25 -25.39
C PRO A 213 -3.55 17.99 -26.73
N PHE A 214 -2.39 18.53 -27.13
CA PHE A 214 -2.23 19.28 -28.38
C PHE A 214 -2.10 18.39 -29.61
N CYS A 215 -1.25 17.36 -29.55
CA CYS A 215 -0.91 16.53 -30.71
C CYS A 215 -1.36 15.06 -30.59
N LYS A 216 -1.93 14.66 -29.45
CA LYS A 216 -2.27 13.27 -29.10
C LYS A 216 -1.06 12.30 -29.09
N GLY A 217 0.16 12.84 -29.11
CA GLY A 217 1.40 12.06 -29.02
C GLY A 217 1.62 11.49 -27.61
N THR A 218 2.26 10.31 -27.53
CA THR A 218 2.55 9.60 -26.28
C THR A 218 4.05 9.54 -25.96
N ARG A 219 4.88 10.27 -26.71
CA ARG A 219 6.34 10.32 -26.55
C ARG A 219 6.72 11.59 -25.81
N PHE A 220 7.41 11.43 -24.68
CA PHE A 220 7.79 12.51 -23.80
C PHE A 220 9.25 12.39 -23.38
N GLU A 221 9.92 13.53 -23.29
CA GLU A 221 11.16 13.68 -22.54
C GLU A 221 10.79 14.03 -21.10
N TRP A 222 10.85 13.03 -20.21
CA TRP A 222 10.50 13.20 -18.81
C TRP A 222 11.62 13.89 -18.03
N ILE A 223 11.25 14.92 -17.28
CA ILE A 223 12.19 15.71 -16.47
C ILE A 223 12.08 15.27 -15.00
N GLU A 224 10.85 15.14 -14.50
CA GLU A 224 10.55 14.73 -13.12
C GLU A 224 9.33 13.79 -13.09
N GLY A 225 9.25 12.92 -12.09
CA GLY A 225 8.08 12.07 -11.91
C GLY A 225 8.20 11.01 -10.83
N THR A 226 7.04 10.56 -10.39
CA THR A 226 6.79 9.48 -9.44
C THR A 226 5.73 8.54 -10.02
N ASP A 227 5.29 7.53 -9.26
CA ASP A 227 4.24 6.61 -9.73
C ASP A 227 2.88 7.31 -9.96
N ASP A 228 2.67 8.46 -9.34
CA ASP A 228 1.42 9.25 -9.31
C ASP A 228 1.49 10.56 -10.10
N THR A 229 2.68 11.06 -10.44
CA THR A 229 2.84 12.32 -11.18
C THR A 229 3.98 12.23 -12.19
N ALA A 230 3.88 12.92 -13.33
CA ALA A 230 4.95 12.97 -14.31
C ALA A 230 4.96 14.31 -15.06
N TYR A 231 6.10 14.99 -15.02
CA TYR A 231 6.35 16.23 -15.73
C TYR A 231 7.38 16.02 -16.84
N GLY A 232 7.10 16.55 -18.03
CA GLY A 232 7.99 16.42 -19.17
C GLY A 232 7.61 17.29 -20.36
N ILE A 233 8.32 17.08 -21.46
CA ILE A 233 8.11 17.82 -22.71
C ILE A 233 7.68 16.82 -23.78
N CYS A 234 6.57 17.11 -24.47
CA CYS A 234 6.11 16.31 -25.59
C CYS A 234 7.11 16.38 -26.74
N MET A 235 7.61 15.24 -27.21
CA MET A 235 8.62 15.19 -28.28
C MET A 235 8.05 15.57 -29.66
N ASP A 236 6.74 15.55 -29.82
CA ASP A 236 6.09 15.78 -31.12
C ASP A 236 5.69 17.25 -31.34
N CYS A 237 5.35 17.99 -30.27
CA CYS A 237 4.89 19.37 -30.36
C CYS A 237 5.58 20.34 -29.38
N SER A 238 6.55 19.85 -28.59
CA SER A 238 7.30 20.62 -27.60
C SER A 238 6.46 21.29 -26.51
N ALA A 239 5.21 20.85 -26.32
CA ALA A 239 4.41 21.29 -25.19
C ALA A 239 4.96 20.71 -23.88
N GLU A 240 5.06 21.54 -22.86
CA GLU A 240 5.28 21.11 -21.48
C GLU A 240 4.01 20.41 -21.01
N VAL A 241 4.14 19.28 -20.32
CA VAL A 241 3.02 18.48 -19.81
C VAL A 241 3.26 18.09 -18.37
N ASP A 242 2.21 18.14 -17.58
CA ASP A 242 2.15 17.68 -16.20
C ASP A 242 0.98 16.70 -16.09
N PHE A 243 1.28 15.44 -15.82
CA PHE A 243 0.32 14.36 -15.65
C PHE A 243 0.17 14.00 -14.19
N ILE A 244 -1.07 13.77 -13.76
CA ILE A 244 -1.40 13.18 -12.47
C ILE A 244 -2.20 11.91 -12.73
N TYR A 245 -1.81 10.82 -12.07
CA TYR A 245 -2.44 9.50 -12.17
C TYR A 245 -3.07 9.11 -10.84
N GLY A 246 -4.18 8.40 -10.87
CA GLY A 246 -4.79 7.86 -9.66
C GLY A 246 -6.29 7.98 -9.68
N ARG A 247 -6.87 8.33 -8.52
CA ARG A 247 -8.28 8.68 -8.41
C ARG A 247 -8.45 10.14 -8.82
N ILE A 248 -9.30 10.37 -9.82
CA ILE A 248 -9.67 11.69 -10.35
C ILE A 248 -11.14 11.95 -10.07
#